data_AF-A0A1J3I1W0-F1
#
_entry.id   AF-A0A1J3I1W0-F1
#
_cell.length_a   1.000
_cell.length_b   1.000
_cell.length_c   1.000
_cell.angle_alpha   90.00
_cell.angle_beta   90.00
_cell.angle_gamma   90.00
#
_symmetry.space_group_name_H-M   'P 1'
#
loop_
_entity.id
_entity.type
_entity.pdbx_description
1 polymer ?
#
loop_
_entity_poly.entity_id
_entity_poly.type
_entity_poly.pdbx_seq_one_letter_code
_entity_poly.pdbx_strand_id
1 'polypeptide(L)' 'NSGPREDATRIGSAGAVRRQAVDISPLRRVNQAIWLLTTGAREAAFRNIKTIAECLADELINAAKGSSNSYAIKKKDEL' A
#
# COMPACT_ATOMS: atom_id res chain seq x y z
N ASN A 1 -10.10 2.54 -1.05
CA ASN A 1 -9.69 2.20 0.33
C ASN A 1 -8.18 2.17 0.53
N SER A 2 -7.43 1.53 -0.37
CA SER A 2 -5.98 1.31 -0.20
C SER A 2 -5.05 2.42 -0.70
N GLY A 3 -5.58 3.49 -1.31
CA GLY A 3 -4.76 4.62 -1.77
C GLY A 3 -4.50 5.63 -0.62
N PRO A 4 -3.25 5.84 -0.19
CA PRO A 4 -2.92 6.81 0.86
C PRO A 4 -3.35 8.22 0.46
N ARG A 5 -3.60 9.07 1.45
CA ARG A 5 -3.98 10.47 1.22
C ARG A 5 -2.78 11.41 1.41
N GLU A 6 -1.94 11.10 2.38
CA GLU A 6 -0.75 11.85 2.74
C GLU A 6 0.47 10.93 2.65
N ASP A 7 1.64 11.52 2.38
CA ASP A 7 2.95 10.88 2.37
C ASP A 7 3.94 11.82 3.10
N ALA A 8 5.13 11.33 3.43
CA ALA A 8 6.18 12.12 4.07
C ALA A 8 7.41 12.24 3.17
N THR A 9 7.71 13.46 2.72
CA THR A 9 8.92 13.72 1.94
C THR A 9 10.08 14.10 2.85
N ARG A 10 11.24 13.51 2.58
CA ARG A 10 12.49 13.86 3.25
C ARG A 10 12.99 15.20 2.69
N ILE A 11 13.02 16.23 3.52
CA ILE A 11 13.47 17.59 3.16
C ILE A 11 14.62 17.98 4.09
N GLY A 12 15.70 18.49 3.52
CA GLY A 12 16.89 18.85 4.28
C GLY A 12 17.83 19.75 3.51
N SER A 13 18.63 20.52 4.24
CA SER A 13 19.70 21.37 3.72
C SER A 13 20.77 21.49 4.80
N ALA A 14 22.03 21.64 4.39
CA ALA A 14 23.17 21.82 5.31
C ALA A 14 23.32 20.74 6.41
N GLY A 15 23.14 19.46 6.07
CA GLY A 15 23.44 18.34 6.97
C GLY A 15 22.31 17.95 7.95
N ALA A 16 21.22 18.70 8.01
CA ALA A 16 20.02 18.35 8.78
C ALA A 16 18.90 17.87 7.86
N VAL A 17 18.18 16.83 8.28
CA VAL A 17 17.08 16.24 7.53
C VAL A 17 15.85 16.12 8.40
N ARG A 18 14.71 16.58 7.89
CA ARG A 18 13.39 16.41 8.50
C ARG A 18 12.42 15.76 7.52
N ARG A 19 11.32 15.22 8.03
CA ARG A 19 10.19 14.77 7.20
C ARG A 19 9.13 15.85 7.18
N GLN A 20 8.59 16.13 6.01
CA GLN A 20 7.46 17.04 5.84
C GLN A 20 6.30 16.26 5.22
N ALA A 21 5.12 16.38 5.82
CA ALA A 21 3.90 15.81 5.29
C ALA A 21 3.54 16.51 3.97
N VAL A 22 3.13 15.73 2.98
CA VAL A 22 2.71 16.19 1.66
C VAL A 22 1.47 15.43 1.20
N ASP A 23 0.59 16.12 0.49
CA ASP A 23 -0.57 15.49 -0.14
C ASP A 23 -0.15 14.64 -1.35
N ILE A 24 -0.84 13.51 -1.56
CA ILE A 24 -0.58 12.62 -2.70
C ILE A 24 -1.49 12.97 -3.88
N SER A 25 -0.90 13.12 -5.08
CA SER A 25 -1.66 13.34 -6.31
C SER A 25 -2.64 12.19 -6.61
N PRO A 26 -3.84 12.46 -7.15
CA PRO A 26 -4.85 11.42 -7.39
C PRO A 26 -4.34 10.24 -8.22
N LEU A 27 -3.51 10.49 -9.23
CA LEU A 27 -2.90 9.45 -10.05
C LEU A 27 -1.96 8.55 -9.24
N ARG A 28 -1.13 9.15 -8.38
CA ARG A 28 -0.22 8.38 -7.51
C ARG A 28 -1.00 7.54 -6.50
N ARG A 29 -2.15 8.00 -6.00
CA ARG A 29 -3.01 7.22 -5.10
C ARG A 29 -3.50 5.92 -5.75
N VAL A 30 -3.91 5.98 -7.03
CA VAL A 30 -4.35 4.81 -7.79
C VAL A 30 -3.20 3.86 -8.06
N ASN A 31 -2.07 4.39 -8.55
CA ASN A 31 -0.90 3.58 -8.89
C ASN A 31 -0.32 2.87 -7.66
N GLN A 32 -0.22 3.57 -6.52
CA GLN A 32 0.27 3.01 -5.27
C GLN A 32 -0.66 1.91 -4.75
N ALA A 33 -1.99 2.12 -4.83
CA ALA A 33 -2.96 1.13 -4.39
C ALA A 33 -2.88 -0.16 -5.21
N ILE A 34 -2.80 -0.06 -6.54
CA ILE A 34 -2.67 -1.23 -7.43
C ILE A 34 -1.37 -1.97 -7.12
N TRP A 35 -0.27 -1.23 -6.99
CA TRP A 35 1.02 -1.82 -6.69
C TRP A 35 1.00 -2.61 -5.37
N LEU A 36 0.50 -2.00 -4.29
CA LEU A 36 0.42 -2.64 -2.98
C LEU A 36 -0.47 -3.89 -2.97
N LEU A 37 -1.61 -3.87 -3.66
CA LEU A 37 -2.50 -5.03 -3.80
C LEU A 37 -1.79 -6.18 -4.53
N THR A 38 -1.09 -5.89 -5.62
CA THR A 38 -0.37 -6.93 -6.39
C THR A 38 0.85 -7.47 -5.65
N THR A 39 1.56 -6.62 -4.89
CA THR A 39 2.68 -7.04 -4.02
C THR A 39 2.18 -7.97 -2.91
N GLY A 40 1.11 -7.59 -2.20
CA GLY A 40 0.51 -8.41 -1.16
C GLY A 40 0.02 -9.77 -1.67
N ALA A 41 -0.65 -9.78 -2.82
CA ALA A 41 -1.09 -11.03 -3.46
C ALA A 41 0.09 -11.93 -3.87
N ARG A 42 1.17 -11.34 -4.40
CA ARG A 42 2.39 -12.07 -4.78
C ARG A 42 3.09 -12.66 -3.57
N GLU A 43 3.25 -11.90 -2.50
CA GLU A 43 3.87 -12.37 -1.25
C GLU A 43 3.05 -13.48 -0.60
N ALA A 44 1.72 -13.34 -0.58
CA ALA A 44 0.82 -14.36 -0.02
C ALA A 44 0.77 -15.66 -0.83
N ALA A 45 0.98 -15.59 -2.15
CA ALA A 45 1.05 -16.75 -3.03
C ALA A 45 2.43 -17.44 -3.01
N PHE A 46 3.48 -16.73 -2.60
CA PHE A 46 4.84 -17.30 -2.61
C PHE A 46 4.96 -18.44 -1.59
N ARG A 47 5.32 -19.64 -2.07
CA ARG A 47 5.42 -20.88 -1.26
C ARG A 47 4.11 -21.24 -0.54
N ASN A 48 2.97 -20.83 -1.08
CA ASN A 48 1.64 -21.19 -0.58
C ASN A 48 0.96 -22.19 -1.51
N ILE A 49 0.01 -22.96 -0.96
CA ILE A 49 -0.83 -23.90 -1.71
C ILE A 49 -1.88 -23.14 -2.53
N LYS A 50 -2.36 -22.01 -2.00
CA LYS A 50 -3.30 -21.13 -2.69
C LYS A 50 -2.71 -20.57 -3.99
N THR A 51 -3.52 -20.55 -5.03
CA THR A 51 -3.15 -19.94 -6.31
C THR A 51 -3.03 -18.42 -6.17
N ILE A 52 -2.29 -17.79 -7.09
CA ILE A 52 -2.19 -16.32 -7.11
C ILE A 52 -3.55 -15.64 -7.31
N ALA A 53 -4.48 -16.29 -8.03
CA ALA A 53 -5.83 -15.78 -8.25
C ALA A 53 -6.64 -15.75 -6.94
N GLU A 54 -6.54 -16.80 -6.12
CA GLU A 54 -7.21 -16.86 -4.81
C GLU A 54 -6.63 -15.82 -3.84
N CYS A 55 -5.30 -15.71 -3.76
CA CYS A 55 -4.63 -14.69 -2.94
C CYS A 55 -5.01 -13.27 -3.36
N LEU A 56 -5.13 -13.02 -4.67
CA LEU A 56 -5.55 -11.73 -5.20
C LEU A 56 -7.01 -11.43 -4.87
N ALA A 57 -7.91 -12.42 -5.01
CA ALA A 57 -9.31 -12.27 -4.64
C ALA A 57 -9.48 -11.97 -3.13
N ASP A 58 -8.77 -12.71 -2.28
CA ASP A 58 -8.75 -12.48 -0.83
C ASP A 58 -8.27 -11.05 -0.51
N GLU A 59 -7.19 -10.60 -1.16
CA GLU A 59 -6.63 -9.27 -0.97
C GLU A 59 -7.60 -8.16 -1.41
N LEU A 60 -8.27 -8.32 -2.55
CA LEU A 60 -9.28 -7.37 -3.04
C LEU A 60 -10.48 -7.27 -2.10
N ILE A 61 -11.00 -8.41 -1.60
CA ILE A 61 -12.14 -8.44 -0.69
C ILE A 61 -11.78 -7.76 0.64
N ASN A 62 -10.60 -8.06 1.18
CA ASN A 62 -10.13 -7.46 2.43
C ASN A 62 -9.90 -5.94 2.27
N ALA A 63 -9.31 -5.52 1.16
CA ALA A 63 -9.13 -4.10 0.84
C ALA A 63 -10.47 -3.37 0.65
N ALA A 64 -11.45 -4.00 0.01
CA ALA A 64 -12.80 -3.44 -0.16
C ALA A 64 -13.50 -3.25 1.20
N LYS A 65 -13.30 -4.16 2.15
CA LYS A 65 -13.81 -4.06 3.52
C LYS A 65 -13.01 -3.10 4.41
N GLY A 66 -11.87 -2.59 3.95
CA GLY A 66 -10.96 -1.79 4.77
C GLY A 66 -10.34 -2.59 5.91
N SER A 67 -10.27 -3.92 5.78
CA SER A 67 -9.72 -4.79 6.80
C SER A 67 -8.21 -4.61 6.90
N SER A 68 -7.70 -4.53 8.12
CA SER A 68 -6.27 -4.58 8.39
C SER A 68 -5.63 -5.92 8.02
N ASN A 69 -6.39 -6.94 7.59
CA ASN A 69 -5.81 -8.15 7.02
C ASN A 69 -5.21 -7.92 5.62
N SER A 70 -5.67 -6.90 4.89
CA SER A 70 -5.09 -6.53 3.59
C SER A 70 -3.70 -5.91 3.79
N TYR A 71 -2.73 -6.41 3.02
CA TYR A 71 -1.40 -5.83 2.93
C TYR A 71 -1.46 -4.35 2.53
N ALA A 72 -2.29 -4.04 1.53
CA ALA A 72 -2.40 -2.69 1.01
C ALA A 72 -3.00 -1.69 2.02
N ILE A 73 -3.90 -2.14 2.90
CA ILE A 73 -4.45 -1.30 3.98
C ILE A 73 -3.40 -1.05 5.07
N LYS A 74 -2.69 -2.10 5.52
CA LYS A 74 -1.61 -1.94 6.51
C LYS A 74 -0.56 -0.94 6.02
N LYS A 75 -0.07 -1.12 4.80
CA LYS A 75 0.95 -0.23 4.22
C LYS A 75 0.45 1.19 3.98
N LYS A 76 -0.83 1.37 3.69
CA LYS A 76 -1.44 2.69 3.62
C LYS A 76 -1.42 3.39 4.97
N ASP A 77 -1.71 2.67 6.05
CA ASP A 77 -1.87 3.25 7.40
C ASP A 77 -0.52 3.42 8.15
N GLU A 78 0.55 2.77 7.68
CA GLU A 78 1.92 2.95 8.18
C GLU A 78 2.62 4.25 7.72
N LEU A 79 2.07 4.91 6.68
CA LEU A 79 2.60 6.15 6.10
C LEU A 79 2.21 7.38 6.94
#